data_AF-A0A8T7DL58-F1
#
_entry.id   AF-A0A8T7DL58-F1
#
_cell.length_a   1.000
_cell.length_b   1.000
_cell.length_c   1.000
_cell.angle_alpha   90.00
_cell.angle_beta   90.00
_cell.angle_gamma   90.00
#
_symmetry.space_group_name_H-M   'P 1'
#
loop_
_entity.id
_entity.type
_entity.pdbx_description
1 polymer ?
#
loop_
_entity_poly.entity_id
_entity_poly.type
_entity_poly.pdbx_seq_one_letter_code
_entity_poly.pdbx_strand_id
1 'polypeptide(L)'
;MRSLTFFIILIAASVTAQADWINLTGAETSPNIAEIYVMDDHVKVKLEVYVGDLQTFEQLIPDDWIEDQETKRAPLEERLRNFANNRLKFIIDDGTVLPADLVLVEPRMRVDRRSPFAGMINPFTRQRVPEAPADKRVLYAEIIYPFSGKPERITMVPPLDEEGRAEVTLGFIAYHKSVPIIDFRYLGAPAKLNLDWSDPWYSKFDNPNLKRHHKSALMSFLYVEPHEVRHEVLIRVKDLEEWMDLGLRGTEYIEIDELEDLKQRIGTFLLSKNRVKVDGEALNPILDRSNYVSVGITGIQILEQPQRLEISTAIVGVIIAYLTEGMPQQVSVDWELFTEQVQKVPATATDPAGPLPTFLTPDDNVHSWTNFLKNYTPPTVAQVAVKDTVNKLSIPMGSVVGLIVIIFALWWFRRRRQQQQTYRMPLLTAIAGLLIAVMTFPYAQLSFNRPTALIRELSEDESKLITHSLLTNVYRAFDFRDESDVYDKLALSVQGDLLEEIYLQNRKSFAVKKAGGAQARVKEIEILEAGPDSISADGDGFSVKAKWTAQGSVGHWGHVHIRKNYYDAMVNVEAIDGNWKITSLELLEEKRLDPYAKPDTSENKT
;
A
#
# COMPACT_ATOMS: atom_id res chain seq x y z
N MET A 1 8.65 -43.98 -30.28
CA MET A 1 7.77 -42.87 -30.72
C MET A 1 7.08 -42.35 -29.48
N ARG A 2 7.50 -41.17 -28.97
CA ARG A 2 6.76 -39.89 -29.08
C ARG A 2 5.47 -39.93 -28.25
N SER A 3 5.16 -39.01 -27.34
CA SER A 3 5.74 -37.73 -26.96
C SER A 3 4.94 -37.23 -25.74
N LEU A 4 5.62 -36.50 -24.84
CA LEU A 4 5.17 -35.28 -24.19
C LEU A 4 3.69 -35.16 -23.75
N THR A 5 3.44 -35.01 -22.45
CA THR A 5 2.75 -33.81 -21.91
C THR A 5 3.13 -33.67 -20.43
N PHE A 6 4.28 -33.04 -20.21
CA PHE A 6 4.55 -32.25 -19.02
C PHE A 6 3.86 -30.91 -19.28
N PHE A 7 2.85 -30.53 -18.49
CA PHE A 7 2.43 -29.12 -18.46
C PHE A 7 2.23 -28.69 -17.01
N ILE A 8 3.32 -28.08 -16.55
CA ILE A 8 3.45 -27.03 -15.55
C ILE A 8 2.10 -26.38 -15.18
N ILE A 9 1.63 -26.68 -13.97
CA ILE A 9 0.73 -25.79 -13.21
C ILE A 9 1.66 -24.96 -12.31
N LEU A 10 2.35 -24.00 -12.91
CA LEU A 10 2.65 -22.75 -12.20
C LEU A 10 1.44 -21.87 -12.46
N ILE A 11 0.44 -21.95 -11.58
CA ILE A 11 -0.52 -20.87 -11.46
C ILE A 11 0.33 -19.66 -11.07
N ALA A 12 0.50 -18.76 -12.03
CA ALA A 12 0.89 -17.39 -11.77
C ALA A 12 -0.20 -16.80 -10.87
N ALA A 13 -0.06 -17.01 -9.55
CA ALA A 13 -0.38 -15.96 -8.63
C ALA A 13 0.53 -14.82 -9.07
N SER A 14 -0.02 -13.88 -9.83
CA SER A 14 0.57 -12.57 -10.01
C SER A 14 0.72 -12.01 -8.61
N VAL A 15 1.86 -12.26 -7.99
CA VAL A 15 2.31 -11.54 -6.81
C VAL A 15 2.42 -10.11 -7.30
N THR A 16 1.38 -9.31 -7.07
CA THR A 16 1.45 -7.87 -7.23
C THR A 16 2.45 -7.40 -6.19
N ALA A 17 3.73 -7.40 -6.57
CA ALA A 17 4.77 -6.75 -5.80
C ALA A 17 4.52 -5.24 -5.93
N GLN A 18 3.72 -4.70 -5.03
CA GLN A 18 3.57 -3.26 -4.87
C GLN A 18 4.53 -2.86 -3.76
N ALA A 19 5.72 -2.45 -4.17
CA ALA A 19 6.77 -2.07 -3.25
C ALA A 19 6.61 -0.58 -2.92
N ASP A 20 6.26 -0.29 -1.67
CA ASP A 20 6.69 0.97 -1.06
C ASP A 20 8.23 1.02 -1.16
N TRP A 21 8.80 2.22 -1.34
CA TRP A 21 10.24 2.34 -1.34
C TRP A 21 10.80 1.90 0.02
N ILE A 22 11.73 0.94 -0.02
CA ILE A 22 12.46 0.47 1.14
C ILE A 22 13.94 0.59 0.81
N ASN A 23 14.73 1.12 1.74
CA ASN A 23 16.17 1.14 1.60
C ASN A 23 16.72 -0.30 1.69
N LEU A 24 17.21 -0.85 0.58
CA LEU A 24 17.73 -2.22 0.51
C LEU A 24 19.23 -2.31 0.80
N THR A 25 19.86 -1.21 1.20
CA THR A 25 21.30 -1.20 1.49
C THR A 25 21.63 -1.86 2.83
N GLY A 26 20.74 -1.79 3.82
CA GLY A 26 21.02 -2.25 5.20
C GLY A 26 21.97 -1.33 5.96
N ALA A 27 22.33 -0.16 5.41
CA ALA A 27 23.24 0.76 6.08
C ALA A 27 22.65 1.34 7.36
N GLU A 28 21.33 1.42 7.48
CA GLU A 28 20.62 1.84 8.70
C GLU A 28 20.75 0.85 9.87
N THR A 29 21.17 -0.40 9.61
CA THR A 29 21.43 -1.41 10.66
C THR A 29 22.91 -1.59 10.98
N SER A 30 23.78 -0.75 10.39
CA SER A 30 25.23 -0.82 10.61
C SER A 30 25.61 -0.81 12.09
N PRO A 31 26.74 -1.45 12.47
CA PRO A 31 27.27 -1.35 13.82
C PRO A 31 27.54 0.10 14.23
N ASN A 32 28.21 0.85 13.35
CA ASN A 32 28.50 2.27 13.54
C ASN A 32 27.64 3.12 12.62
N ILE A 33 27.11 4.22 13.13
CA ILE A 33 26.24 5.13 12.37
C ILE A 33 26.68 6.58 12.55
N ALA A 34 26.86 7.30 11.45
CA ALA A 34 27.08 8.75 11.44
C ALA A 34 25.90 9.49 10.81
N GLU A 35 25.32 10.44 11.55
CA GLU A 35 24.45 11.46 10.98
C GLU A 35 25.25 12.76 10.83
N ILE A 36 25.44 13.19 9.59
CA ILE A 36 26.32 14.29 9.23
C ILE A 36 25.47 15.46 8.75
N TYR A 37 25.59 16.61 9.39
CA TYR A 37 24.85 17.83 9.07
C TYR A 37 25.83 18.93 8.68
N VAL A 38 25.80 19.37 7.43
CA VAL A 38 26.55 20.55 7.00
C VAL A 38 25.71 21.78 7.32
N MET A 39 26.12 22.56 8.32
CA MET A 39 25.49 23.81 8.75
C MET A 39 26.18 25.01 8.10
N ASP A 40 25.76 26.24 8.40
CA ASP A 40 26.30 27.45 7.76
C ASP A 40 27.79 27.72 8.07
N ASP A 41 28.31 27.24 9.19
CA ASP A 41 29.66 27.52 9.71
C ASP A 41 30.40 26.27 10.21
N HIS A 42 29.78 25.09 10.20
CA HIS A 42 30.39 23.86 10.67
C HIS A 42 29.75 22.61 10.06
N VAL A 43 30.46 21.48 10.13
CA VAL A 43 29.85 20.16 10.01
C VAL A 43 29.59 19.61 11.41
N LYS A 44 28.33 19.30 11.72
CA LYS A 44 27.94 18.59 12.94
C LYS A 44 27.82 17.10 12.64
N VAL A 45 28.47 16.27 13.44
CA VAL A 45 28.40 14.81 13.35
C VAL A 45 27.80 14.26 14.63
N LYS A 46 26.75 13.45 14.51
CA LYS A 46 26.29 12.56 15.57
C LYS A 46 26.75 11.15 15.24
N LEU A 47 27.61 10.58 16.07
CA LEU A 47 28.25 9.30 15.84
C LEU A 47 27.80 8.29 16.91
N GLU A 48 27.22 7.18 16.49
CA GLU A 48 27.03 5.98 17.30
C GLU A 48 28.15 4.99 16.97
N VAL A 49 29.04 4.73 17.92
CA VAL A 49 30.11 3.73 17.77
C VAL A 49 29.73 2.46 18.54
N TYR A 50 29.70 1.32 17.85
CA TYR A 50 29.44 0.04 18.48
C TYR A 50 30.54 -0.31 19.49
N VAL A 51 30.16 -0.89 20.64
CA VAL A 51 31.13 -1.26 21.69
C VAL A 51 32.26 -2.18 21.19
N GLY A 52 31.99 -3.00 20.17
CA GLY A 52 33.01 -3.86 19.55
C GLY A 52 34.06 -3.12 18.71
N ASP A 53 33.78 -1.87 18.31
CA ASP A 53 34.64 -1.06 17.44
C ASP A 53 35.31 0.11 18.18
N LEU A 54 35.20 0.16 19.52
CA LEU A 54 35.72 1.26 20.33
C LEU A 54 37.22 1.53 20.13
N GLN A 55 38.00 0.49 19.82
CA GLN A 55 39.44 0.64 19.57
C GLN A 55 39.74 1.59 18.41
N THR A 56 38.94 1.55 17.34
CA THR A 56 39.10 2.45 16.18
C THR A 56 38.79 3.91 16.54
N PHE A 57 37.95 4.13 17.56
CA PHE A 57 37.48 5.44 18.00
C PHE A 57 37.99 5.81 19.40
N GLU A 58 39.09 5.19 19.86
CA GLU A 58 39.60 5.35 21.22
C GLU A 58 39.82 6.81 21.62
N GLN A 59 40.13 7.67 20.66
CA GLN A 59 40.39 9.10 20.85
C GLN A 59 39.20 9.82 21.51
N LEU A 60 37.98 9.33 21.29
CA LEU A 60 36.74 9.89 21.82
C LEU A 60 36.42 9.43 23.25
N ILE A 61 37.05 8.34 23.73
CA ILE A 61 36.72 7.74 25.03
C ILE A 61 37.21 8.66 26.17
N PRO A 62 36.33 9.05 27.12
CA PRO A 62 36.71 9.80 28.31
C PRO A 62 37.74 9.06 29.17
N ASP A 63 38.64 9.80 29.81
CA ASP A 63 39.73 9.19 30.59
C ASP A 63 39.23 8.53 31.89
N ASP A 64 38.11 9.01 32.44
CA ASP A 64 37.45 8.46 33.63
C ASP A 64 36.77 7.10 33.40
N TRP A 65 36.66 6.65 32.15
CA TRP A 65 36.06 5.35 31.81
C TRP A 65 37.10 4.23 31.64
N ILE A 66 38.39 4.56 31.74
CA ILE A 66 39.49 3.60 31.60
C ILE A 66 39.97 3.22 32.99
N GLU A 67 39.86 1.93 33.35
CA GLU A 67 40.27 1.42 34.66
C GLU A 67 41.80 1.46 34.87
N ASP A 68 42.58 1.31 33.78
CA ASP A 68 44.04 1.38 33.80
C ASP A 68 44.53 2.84 33.72
N GLN A 69 44.63 3.49 34.87
CA GLN A 69 45.17 4.85 34.98
C GLN A 69 46.71 4.93 34.87
N GLU A 70 47.43 3.80 34.76
CA GLU A 70 48.89 3.83 34.57
C GLU A 70 49.28 4.17 33.12
N THR A 71 48.39 3.89 32.16
CA THR A 71 48.59 4.26 30.76
C THR A 71 48.35 5.76 30.55
N LYS A 72 49.43 6.56 30.56
CA LYS A 72 49.37 7.99 30.23
C LYS A 72 48.95 8.19 28.76
N ARG A 73 47.71 8.62 28.56
CA ARG A 73 47.17 9.00 27.24
C ARG A 73 47.52 10.45 26.91
N ALA A 74 47.53 10.76 25.62
CA ALA A 74 47.67 12.14 25.15
C ALA A 74 46.49 13.00 25.65
N PRO A 75 46.70 14.32 25.87
CA PRO A 75 45.62 15.25 26.19
C PRO A 75 44.48 15.19 25.16
N LEU A 76 43.25 15.49 25.59
CA LEU A 76 42.07 15.40 24.72
C LEU A 76 42.24 16.20 23.41
N GLU A 77 42.81 17.40 23.45
CA GLU A 77 43.06 18.21 22.24
C GLU A 77 43.95 17.50 21.21
N GLU A 78 44.98 16.79 21.66
CA GLU A 78 45.87 16.03 20.78
C GLU A 78 45.16 14.79 20.22
N ARG A 79 44.35 14.11 21.05
CA ARG A 79 43.50 13.00 20.63
C ARG A 79 42.49 13.42 19.56
N LEU A 80 41.81 14.54 19.74
CA LEU A 80 40.84 15.08 18.78
C LEU A 80 41.51 15.55 17.49
N ARG A 81 42.70 16.16 17.58
CA ARG A 81 43.51 16.48 16.40
C ARG A 81 43.86 15.21 15.61
N ASN A 82 44.28 14.14 16.29
CA ASN A 82 44.55 12.86 15.64
C ASN A 82 43.27 12.28 15.01
N PHE A 83 42.16 12.30 15.74
CA PHE A 83 40.85 11.84 15.24
C PHE A 83 40.44 12.55 13.94
N ALA A 84 40.52 13.89 13.90
CA ALA A 84 40.16 14.69 12.74
C ALA A 84 41.05 14.44 11.51
N ASN A 85 42.33 14.12 11.73
CA ASN A 85 43.30 13.91 10.65
C ASN A 85 43.36 12.47 10.13
N ASN A 86 43.08 11.48 10.99
CA ASN A 86 43.36 10.08 10.69
C ASN A 86 42.15 9.15 10.81
N ARG A 87 41.08 9.56 11.48
CA ARG A 87 39.86 8.75 11.65
C ARG A 87 38.75 9.30 10.77
N LEU A 88 37.87 10.15 11.29
CA LEU A 88 36.77 10.73 10.53
C LEU A 88 37.16 12.15 10.09
N LYS A 89 37.50 12.30 8.80
CA LYS A 89 37.99 13.56 8.24
C LYS A 89 36.93 14.27 7.42
N PHE A 90 36.95 15.59 7.49
CA PHE A 90 36.23 16.47 6.58
C PHE A 90 37.25 17.40 5.94
N ILE A 91 37.30 17.40 4.60
CA ILE A 91 38.27 18.17 3.82
C ILE A 91 37.51 19.15 2.93
N ILE A 92 37.78 20.44 3.06
CA ILE A 92 37.17 21.50 2.24
C ILE A 92 37.96 21.73 0.94
N ASP A 93 37.48 22.63 0.07
CA ASP A 93 37.95 22.83 -1.30
C ASP A 93 39.45 23.05 -1.47
N ASP A 94 40.06 23.80 -0.54
CA ASP A 94 41.48 24.14 -0.56
C ASP A 94 42.39 23.01 -0.05
N GLY A 95 41.80 21.86 0.31
CA GLY A 95 42.51 20.70 0.86
C GLY A 95 42.70 20.77 2.38
N THR A 96 42.19 21.80 3.06
CA THR A 96 42.26 21.92 4.52
C THR A 96 41.43 20.83 5.19
N VAL A 97 42.05 20.09 6.10
CA VAL A 97 41.36 19.16 6.99
C VAL A 97 40.78 19.96 8.16
N LEU A 98 39.47 19.84 8.37
CA LEU A 98 38.80 20.57 9.45
C LEU A 98 39.19 19.99 10.82
N PRO A 99 39.44 20.84 11.84
CA PRO A 99 39.64 20.37 13.21
C PRO A 99 38.34 19.78 13.77
N ALA A 100 38.42 19.00 14.85
CA ALA A 100 37.26 18.40 15.51
C ALA A 100 37.16 18.87 16.97
N ASP A 101 35.97 19.34 17.34
CA ASP A 101 35.61 19.72 18.71
C ASP A 101 34.56 18.75 19.23
N LEU A 102 34.89 18.05 20.33
CA LEU A 102 33.97 17.10 20.98
C LEU A 102 33.02 17.86 21.91
N VAL A 103 31.73 17.86 21.57
CA VAL A 103 30.68 18.57 22.32
C VAL A 103 30.08 17.69 23.40
N LEU A 104 29.81 16.42 23.06
CA LEU A 104 29.18 15.46 23.96
C LEU A 104 29.76 14.08 23.68
N VAL A 105 29.98 13.32 24.76
CA VAL A 105 30.27 11.89 24.68
C VAL A 105 29.65 11.17 25.87
N GLU A 106 28.86 10.13 25.61
CA GLU A 106 28.16 9.38 26.65
C GLU A 106 27.78 7.97 26.17
N PRO A 107 27.62 6.99 27.09
CA PRO A 107 27.16 5.67 26.70
C PRO A 107 25.65 5.73 26.41
N ARG A 108 25.22 5.13 25.30
CA ARG A 108 23.80 5.03 24.94
C ARG A 108 23.44 3.61 24.50
N MET A 109 22.14 3.36 24.43
CA MET A 109 21.60 2.26 23.65
C MET A 109 21.37 2.76 22.22
N ARG A 110 21.79 1.97 21.23
CA ARG A 110 21.63 2.30 19.81
C ARG A 110 20.17 2.56 19.48
N VAL A 111 19.93 3.56 18.63
CA VAL A 111 18.60 3.82 18.10
C VAL A 111 18.17 2.64 17.20
N ASP A 112 17.00 2.08 17.50
CA ASP A 112 16.45 0.96 16.73
C ASP A 112 15.80 1.48 15.44
N ARG A 113 16.56 1.42 14.35
CA ARG A 113 16.11 1.79 13.01
C ARG A 113 15.51 0.53 12.38
N ARG A 114 14.18 0.44 12.35
CA ARG A 114 13.48 -0.69 11.73
C ARG A 114 13.84 -0.76 10.24
N SER A 115 14.54 -1.82 9.85
CA SER A 115 14.77 -2.17 8.45
C SER A 115 13.91 -3.38 8.10
N PRO A 116 12.97 -3.29 7.14
CA PRO A 116 12.08 -4.39 6.79
C PRO A 116 12.80 -5.65 6.30
N PHE A 117 14.06 -5.53 5.87
CA PHE A 117 14.86 -6.63 5.33
C PHE A 117 16.06 -7.00 6.19
N ALA A 118 16.25 -6.41 7.38
CA ALA A 118 17.32 -6.83 8.28
C ALA A 118 17.27 -8.35 8.50
N GLY A 119 18.37 -9.05 8.23
CA GLY A 119 18.45 -10.50 8.35
C GLY A 119 17.85 -11.30 7.20
N MET A 120 17.20 -10.64 6.24
CA MET A 120 16.62 -11.29 5.06
C MET A 120 17.62 -11.38 3.91
N ILE A 121 17.35 -12.25 2.94
CA ILE A 121 18.12 -12.29 1.70
C ILE A 121 17.58 -11.19 0.78
N ASN A 122 18.45 -10.26 0.40
CA ASN A 122 18.13 -9.22 -0.56
C ASN A 122 17.72 -9.88 -1.90
N PRO A 123 16.55 -9.56 -2.46
CA PRO A 123 16.03 -10.24 -3.66
C PRO A 123 16.85 -9.96 -4.92
N PHE A 124 17.56 -8.82 -4.97
CA PHE A 124 18.35 -8.40 -6.12
C PHE A 124 19.80 -8.91 -6.04
N THR A 125 20.44 -8.76 -4.89
CA THR A 125 21.86 -9.14 -4.73
C THR A 125 22.04 -10.59 -4.29
N ARG A 126 20.97 -11.25 -3.80
CA ARG A 126 20.99 -12.58 -3.18
C ARG A 126 21.90 -12.68 -1.94
N GLN A 127 22.35 -11.55 -1.41
CA GLN A 127 23.15 -11.50 -0.18
C GLN A 127 22.23 -11.28 1.03
N ARG A 128 22.63 -11.80 2.20
CA ARG A 128 21.93 -11.54 3.46
C ARG A 128 22.18 -10.08 3.86
N VAL A 129 21.11 -9.34 4.10
CA VAL A 129 21.17 -7.98 4.66
C VAL A 129 21.58 -8.10 6.13
N PRO A 130 22.62 -7.38 6.59
CA PRO A 130 23.05 -7.45 7.98
C PRO A 130 21.93 -7.09 8.96
N GLU A 131 21.85 -7.85 10.05
CA GLU A 131 21.05 -7.47 11.22
C GLU A 131 21.83 -6.45 12.05
N ALA A 132 21.09 -5.66 12.82
CA ALA A 132 21.67 -4.86 13.88
C ALA A 132 22.49 -5.74 14.85
N PRO A 133 23.61 -5.24 15.41
CA PRO A 133 24.29 -5.94 16.48
C PRO A 133 23.34 -6.29 17.64
N ALA A 134 23.48 -7.53 18.15
CA ALA A 134 22.65 -8.01 19.25
C ALA A 134 22.90 -7.22 20.55
N ASP A 135 24.16 -6.86 20.80
CA ASP A 135 24.49 -5.90 21.84
C ASP A 135 24.15 -4.49 21.33
N LYS A 136 23.26 -3.82 22.06
CA LYS A 136 22.75 -2.51 21.69
C LYS A 136 23.58 -1.37 22.25
N ARG A 137 24.60 -1.63 23.07
CA ARG A 137 25.43 -0.57 23.67
C ARG A 137 26.27 0.12 22.59
N VAL A 138 26.31 1.45 22.65
CA VAL A 138 27.13 2.30 21.79
C VAL A 138 27.76 3.43 22.60
N LEU A 139 28.92 3.90 22.16
CA LEU A 139 29.44 5.21 22.52
C LEU A 139 28.79 6.23 21.59
N TYR A 140 28.00 7.15 22.15
CA TYR A 140 27.45 8.26 21.39
C TYR A 140 28.35 9.48 21.52
N ALA A 141 28.68 10.12 20.40
CA ALA A 141 29.45 11.36 20.36
C ALA A 141 28.80 12.42 19.48
N GLU A 142 28.77 13.67 19.93
CA GLU A 142 28.50 14.84 19.09
C GLU A 142 29.79 15.61 18.85
N ILE A 143 30.15 15.78 17.59
CA ILE A 143 31.41 16.38 17.15
C ILE A 143 31.11 17.52 16.20
N ILE A 144 31.77 18.66 16.38
CA ILE A 144 31.70 19.82 15.50
C ILE A 144 33.01 19.95 14.74
N TYR A 145 32.93 20.14 13.43
CA TYR A 145 34.06 20.46 12.56
C TYR A 145 33.86 21.87 12.01
N PRO A 146 34.40 22.91 12.67
CA PRO A 146 34.18 24.29 12.27
C PRO A 146 34.91 24.61 10.97
N PHE A 147 34.31 25.47 10.15
CA PHE A 147 34.96 26.07 8.99
C PHE A 147 34.60 27.56 8.90
N SER A 148 35.32 28.29 8.06
CA SER A 148 35.02 29.70 7.76
C SER A 148 34.63 29.85 6.30
N GLY A 149 33.67 30.72 6.02
CA GLY A 149 33.11 30.89 4.68
C GLY A 149 32.15 29.77 4.30
N LYS A 150 31.87 29.65 3.00
CA LYS A 150 30.91 28.69 2.42
C LYS A 150 31.65 27.78 1.44
N PRO A 151 32.23 26.65 1.88
CA PRO A 151 32.97 25.75 0.99
C PRO A 151 32.05 25.21 -0.11
N GLU A 152 32.51 25.16 -1.35
CA GLU A 152 31.79 24.59 -2.49
C GLU A 152 31.74 23.05 -2.40
N ARG A 153 32.73 22.42 -1.76
CA ARG A 153 32.83 20.98 -1.59
C ARG A 153 33.34 20.59 -0.21
N ILE A 154 32.78 19.51 0.31
CA ILE A 154 33.30 18.79 1.48
C ILE A 154 33.54 17.33 1.11
N THR A 155 34.75 16.83 1.38
CA THR A 155 35.08 15.41 1.24
C THR A 155 35.03 14.75 2.62
N MET A 156 34.15 13.77 2.76
CA MET A 156 33.98 12.97 3.97
C MET A 156 34.84 11.71 3.86
N VAL A 157 35.74 11.48 4.80
CA VAL A 157 36.65 10.33 4.78
C VAL A 157 36.43 9.49 6.04
N PRO A 158 36.01 8.22 5.92
CA PRO A 158 35.87 7.33 7.09
C PRO A 158 37.25 6.91 7.62
N PRO A 159 37.34 6.24 8.78
CA PRO A 159 38.57 5.58 9.21
C PRO A 159 39.03 4.57 8.14
N LEU A 160 40.26 4.71 7.66
CA LEU A 160 40.83 3.85 6.61
C LEU A 160 42.10 3.15 7.11
N ASP A 161 42.29 1.89 6.71
CA ASP A 161 43.52 1.13 6.93
C ASP A 161 44.66 1.59 5.99
N GLU A 162 45.83 0.97 6.13
CA GLU A 162 47.02 1.30 5.31
C GLU A 162 46.79 1.07 3.81
N GLU A 163 45.89 0.17 3.44
CA GLU A 163 45.49 -0.09 2.05
C GLU A 163 44.35 0.82 1.56
N GLY A 164 43.87 1.74 2.39
CA GLY A 164 42.81 2.69 2.05
C GLY A 164 41.39 2.11 2.07
N ARG A 165 41.18 0.96 2.74
CA ARG A 165 39.87 0.34 2.95
C ARG A 165 39.29 0.80 4.29
N ALA A 166 37.96 0.88 4.40
CA ALA A 166 37.33 1.24 5.66
C ALA A 166 37.67 0.24 6.78
N GLU A 167 38.22 0.72 7.88
CA GLU A 167 38.58 -0.11 9.05
C GLU A 167 37.33 -0.70 9.72
N VAL A 168 36.21 0.02 9.65
CA VAL A 168 34.94 -0.34 10.28
C VAL A 168 33.77 -0.16 9.32
N THR A 169 32.70 -0.91 9.55
CA THR A 169 31.44 -0.69 8.82
C THR A 169 30.74 0.54 9.38
N LEU A 170 30.68 1.61 8.58
CA LEU A 170 30.05 2.87 8.94
C LEU A 170 28.86 3.15 8.01
N GLY A 171 27.66 3.01 8.56
CA GLY A 171 26.45 3.54 7.93
C GLY A 171 26.41 5.06 8.12
N PHE A 172 25.94 5.80 7.13
CA PHE A 172 25.78 7.24 7.26
C PHE A 172 24.58 7.78 6.50
N ILE A 173 24.11 8.91 6.99
CA ILE A 173 23.17 9.80 6.33
C ILE A 173 23.76 11.22 6.40
N ALA A 174 23.54 12.01 5.35
CA ALA A 174 24.07 13.36 5.25
C ALA A 174 22.95 14.35 4.96
N TYR A 175 23.04 15.51 5.60
CA TYR A 175 22.12 16.64 5.47
C TYR A 175 22.90 17.90 5.11
N HIS A 176 22.32 18.76 4.29
CA HIS A 176 22.75 20.14 4.15
C HIS A 176 21.66 21.00 4.80
N LYS A 177 21.99 21.58 5.95
CA LYS A 177 21.02 22.11 6.92
C LYS A 177 20.03 21.01 7.33
N SER A 178 18.74 21.22 7.15
CA SER A 178 17.70 20.20 7.39
C SER A 178 17.44 19.29 6.20
N VAL A 179 17.97 19.59 5.00
CA VAL A 179 17.65 18.84 3.79
C VAL A 179 18.45 17.54 3.74
N PRO A 180 17.80 16.35 3.77
CA PRO A 180 18.51 15.09 3.61
C PRO A 180 19.07 15.02 2.19
N ILE A 181 20.36 14.73 2.02
CA ILE A 181 21.01 14.65 0.69
C ILE A 181 20.97 13.22 0.16
N ILE A 182 21.06 12.25 1.07
CA ILE A 182 21.08 10.82 0.80
C ILE A 182 20.13 10.07 1.74
N ASP A 183 19.69 8.88 1.33
CA ASP A 183 19.18 7.91 2.30
C ASP A 183 20.37 7.26 3.04
N PHE A 184 20.13 6.38 4.01
CA PHE A 184 21.21 5.62 4.63
C PHE A 184 22.04 4.86 3.58
N ARG A 185 23.36 5.07 3.60
CA ARG A 185 24.36 4.41 2.75
C ARG A 185 25.59 4.04 3.59
N TYR A 186 26.48 3.21 3.05
CA TYR A 186 27.78 2.95 3.69
C TYR A 186 28.81 3.99 3.28
N LEU A 187 29.54 4.56 4.24
CA LEU A 187 30.71 5.39 4.00
C LEU A 187 31.95 4.47 3.99
N GLY A 188 32.16 3.75 2.88
CA GLY A 188 33.27 2.81 2.74
C GLY A 188 34.55 3.39 2.10
N ALA A 189 34.47 4.62 1.61
CA ALA A 189 35.55 5.32 0.90
C ALA A 189 35.33 6.84 0.98
N PRO A 190 36.33 7.67 0.62
CA PRO A 190 36.15 9.13 0.53
C PRO A 190 34.94 9.51 -0.34
N ALA A 191 34.01 10.26 0.23
CA ALA A 191 32.79 10.71 -0.43
C ALA A 191 32.79 12.23 -0.60
N LYS A 192 32.82 12.69 -1.86
CA LYS A 192 32.83 14.11 -2.22
C LYS A 192 31.40 14.64 -2.35
N LEU A 193 31.04 15.60 -1.50
CA LEU A 193 29.77 16.30 -1.51
C LEU A 193 29.97 17.71 -2.09
N ASN A 194 29.30 18.03 -3.20
CA ASN A 194 29.21 19.39 -3.71
C ASN A 194 28.01 20.09 -3.07
N LEU A 195 28.24 21.27 -2.52
CA LEU A 195 27.26 22.04 -1.77
C LEU A 195 26.63 23.12 -2.63
N ASP A 196 25.31 23.22 -2.58
CA ASP A 196 24.56 24.35 -3.12
C ASP A 196 24.06 25.20 -1.95
N TRP A 197 24.75 26.32 -1.70
CA TRP A 197 24.42 27.24 -0.61
C TRP A 197 23.21 28.13 -0.90
N SER A 198 22.79 28.23 -2.16
CA SER A 198 21.58 28.93 -2.54
C SER A 198 20.35 28.06 -2.25
N ASP A 199 20.49 26.75 -2.51
CA ASP A 199 19.45 25.79 -2.22
C ASP A 199 20.01 24.41 -1.86
N PRO A 200 20.03 24.06 -0.54
CA PRO A 200 20.55 22.79 -0.04
C PRO A 200 19.95 21.53 -0.68
N TRP A 201 18.77 21.63 -1.29
CA TRP A 201 18.12 20.52 -1.99
C TRP A 201 18.89 19.99 -3.19
N TYR A 202 19.72 20.84 -3.82
CA TYR A 202 20.52 20.49 -4.98
C TYR A 202 21.98 20.13 -4.65
N SER A 203 22.36 20.18 -3.37
CA SER A 203 23.60 19.55 -2.91
C SER A 203 23.61 18.07 -3.29
N LYS A 204 24.75 17.58 -3.78
CA LYS A 204 24.86 16.19 -4.28
C LYS A 204 26.27 15.64 -4.17
N PHE A 205 26.36 14.34 -3.95
CA PHE A 205 27.61 13.62 -4.03
C PHE A 205 28.02 13.38 -5.49
N ASP A 206 29.33 13.33 -5.75
CA ASP A 206 29.87 12.92 -7.05
C ASP A 206 29.50 11.46 -7.38
N ASN A 207 29.41 10.61 -6.36
CA ASN A 207 29.03 9.21 -6.51
C ASN A 207 27.52 9.08 -6.76
N PRO A 208 27.06 8.59 -7.92
CA PRO A 208 25.64 8.50 -8.28
C PRO A 208 24.85 7.49 -7.44
N ASN A 209 25.51 6.67 -6.62
CA ASN A 209 24.89 5.75 -5.66
C ASN A 209 24.58 6.42 -4.31
N LEU A 210 25.25 7.53 -4.00
CA LEU A 210 25.01 8.36 -2.82
C LEU A 210 23.96 9.43 -3.15
N LYS A 211 22.70 9.01 -3.18
CA LYS A 211 21.54 9.87 -3.44
C LYS A 211 20.36 9.42 -2.59
N ARG A 212 19.48 10.37 -2.27
CA ARG A 212 18.16 10.07 -1.70
C ARG A 212 17.23 9.53 -2.76
N HIS A 213 16.25 8.73 -2.35
CA HIS A 213 15.27 8.17 -3.27
C HIS A 213 14.38 9.28 -3.87
N HIS A 214 13.79 10.10 -3.01
CA HIS A 214 12.95 11.25 -3.41
C HIS A 214 13.80 12.50 -3.62
N LYS A 215 14.60 12.50 -4.68
CA LYS A 215 15.48 13.64 -5.03
C LYS A 215 14.79 14.76 -5.80
N SER A 216 13.70 14.45 -6.49
CA SER A 216 12.96 15.43 -7.30
C SER A 216 12.09 16.29 -6.41
N ALA A 217 12.18 17.61 -6.58
CA ALA A 217 11.35 18.57 -5.85
C ALA A 217 9.89 18.56 -6.30
N LEU A 218 9.64 17.97 -7.48
CA LEU A 218 8.36 17.94 -8.16
C LEU A 218 8.14 16.58 -8.80
N MET A 219 6.96 16.00 -8.60
CA MET A 219 6.57 14.70 -9.16
C MET A 219 5.10 14.71 -9.56
N SER A 220 4.76 13.95 -10.60
CA SER A 220 3.40 13.78 -11.09
C SER A 220 2.96 12.33 -11.01
N PHE A 221 1.74 12.07 -10.56
CA PHE A 221 1.15 10.74 -10.54
C PHE A 221 -0.24 10.81 -11.18
N LEU A 222 -0.52 9.90 -12.09
CA LEU A 222 -1.79 9.79 -12.78
C LEU A 222 -2.38 8.43 -12.45
N TYR A 223 -3.51 8.39 -11.75
CA TYR A 223 -4.26 7.16 -11.52
C TYR A 223 -5.46 7.13 -12.44
N VAL A 224 -5.60 6.07 -13.22
CA VAL A 224 -6.72 5.90 -14.15
C VAL A 224 -7.55 4.70 -13.72
N GLU A 225 -8.77 4.97 -13.29
CA GLU A 225 -9.70 3.99 -12.76
C GLU A 225 -11.09 4.15 -13.42
N PRO A 226 -12.02 3.19 -13.28
CA PRO A 226 -13.26 3.19 -14.05
C PRO A 226 -14.15 4.41 -13.84
N HIS A 227 -14.26 4.92 -12.63
CA HIS A 227 -15.17 6.04 -12.33
C HIS A 227 -14.44 7.32 -11.95
N GLU A 228 -13.11 7.29 -12.04
CA GLU A 228 -12.27 8.38 -11.60
C GLU A 228 -10.89 8.34 -12.26
N VAL A 229 -10.45 9.51 -12.74
CA VAL A 229 -9.05 9.82 -13.00
C VAL A 229 -8.55 10.73 -11.88
N ARG A 230 -7.42 10.39 -11.25
CA ARG A 230 -6.75 11.27 -10.27
C ARG A 230 -5.41 11.72 -10.81
N HIS A 231 -5.18 13.04 -10.79
CA HIS A 231 -3.87 13.63 -10.98
C HIS A 231 -3.36 14.12 -9.63
N GLU A 232 -2.25 13.55 -9.20
CA GLU A 232 -1.61 13.90 -7.93
C GLU A 232 -0.26 14.55 -8.20
N VAL A 233 0.01 15.65 -7.51
CA VAL A 233 1.25 16.40 -7.61
C VAL A 233 1.89 16.44 -6.24
N LEU A 234 3.16 16.05 -6.17
CA LEU A 234 4.02 16.37 -5.04
C LEU A 234 4.93 17.51 -5.43
N ILE A 235 4.92 18.58 -4.65
CA ILE A 235 5.72 19.77 -4.91
C ILE A 235 6.33 20.28 -3.60
N ARG A 236 7.63 20.59 -3.63
CA ARG A 236 8.29 21.27 -2.52
C ARG A 236 7.88 22.74 -2.49
N VAL A 237 7.60 23.24 -1.28
CA VAL A 237 7.05 24.59 -1.06
C VAL A 237 8.00 25.67 -1.57
N LYS A 238 9.31 25.51 -1.37
CA LYS A 238 10.30 26.46 -1.89
C LYS A 238 10.22 26.65 -3.41
N ASP A 239 10.00 25.59 -4.21
CA ASP A 239 9.92 25.75 -5.67
C ASP A 239 8.63 26.44 -6.12
N LEU A 240 7.58 26.48 -5.30
CA LEU A 240 6.36 27.21 -5.62
C LEU A 240 6.58 28.73 -5.70
N GLU A 241 7.64 29.26 -5.08
CA GLU A 241 8.03 30.67 -5.15
C GLU A 241 8.27 31.16 -6.58
N GLU A 242 8.63 30.25 -7.50
CA GLU A 242 8.83 30.55 -8.92
C GLU A 242 7.54 30.93 -9.66
N TRP A 243 6.38 30.52 -9.14
CA TRP A 243 5.08 30.73 -9.81
C TRP A 243 4.05 31.47 -8.97
N MET A 244 4.21 31.49 -7.65
CA MET A 244 3.28 32.15 -6.75
C MET A 244 4.01 32.77 -5.56
N ASP A 245 3.48 33.89 -5.08
CA ASP A 245 3.85 34.43 -3.77
C ASP A 245 3.28 33.51 -2.69
N LEU A 246 4.14 32.99 -1.80
CA LEU A 246 3.71 32.16 -0.68
C LEU A 246 2.99 32.98 0.40
N GLY A 247 3.30 34.28 0.52
CA GLY A 247 2.72 35.15 1.55
C GLY A 247 3.08 34.77 2.98
N LEU A 248 4.27 34.21 3.20
CA LEU A 248 4.79 33.81 4.51
C LEU A 248 5.43 35.00 5.24
N ARG A 249 5.38 35.04 6.57
CA ARG A 249 6.02 36.10 7.37
C ARG A 249 7.55 36.03 7.35
N GLY A 250 8.12 34.85 7.10
CA GLY A 250 9.57 34.62 7.09
C GLY A 250 10.00 33.77 5.90
N THR A 251 11.31 33.64 5.73
CA THR A 251 11.93 32.93 4.58
C THR A 251 12.50 31.56 4.95
N GLU A 252 12.42 31.17 6.22
CA GLU A 252 12.98 29.90 6.70
C GLU A 252 11.88 28.91 7.09
N TYR A 253 10.81 29.38 7.72
CA TYR A 253 9.76 28.53 8.29
C TYR A 253 8.36 28.94 7.84
N ILE A 254 7.49 27.95 7.72
CA ILE A 254 6.03 28.07 7.67
C ILE A 254 5.54 27.92 9.11
N GLU A 255 4.94 28.97 9.66
CA GLU A 255 4.39 28.94 11.00
C GLU A 255 3.06 28.17 11.04
N ILE A 256 2.69 27.65 12.21
CA ILE A 256 1.54 26.75 12.37
C ILE A 256 0.22 27.41 11.89
N ASP A 257 0.06 28.70 12.15
CA ASP A 257 -1.10 29.51 11.73
C ASP A 257 -1.13 29.79 10.22
N GLU A 258 -0.02 29.65 9.51
CA GLU A 258 0.10 29.88 8.06
C GLU A 258 -0.18 28.60 7.25
N LEU A 259 -0.09 27.41 7.88
CA LEU A 259 -0.15 26.12 7.20
C LEU A 259 -1.43 25.93 6.38
N GLU A 260 -2.60 26.20 6.97
CA GLU A 260 -3.89 25.91 6.33
C GLU A 260 -4.18 26.83 5.15
N ASP A 261 -3.95 28.15 5.31
CA ASP A 261 -4.14 29.14 4.25
C ASP A 261 -3.22 28.86 3.06
N LEU A 262 -1.93 28.65 3.32
CA LEU A 262 -0.96 28.33 2.26
C LEU A 262 -1.37 27.04 1.53
N LYS A 263 -1.75 25.99 2.27
CA LYS A 263 -2.17 24.71 1.71
C LYS A 263 -3.40 24.85 0.79
N GLN A 264 -4.38 25.67 1.18
CA GLN A 264 -5.57 25.94 0.35
C GLN A 264 -5.22 26.74 -0.91
N ARG A 265 -4.34 27.74 -0.80
CA ARG A 265 -3.87 28.54 -1.93
C ARG A 265 -3.08 27.70 -2.93
N ILE A 266 -2.21 26.79 -2.46
CA ILE A 266 -1.48 25.85 -3.30
C ILE A 266 -2.44 24.92 -4.05
N GLY A 267 -3.43 24.36 -3.35
CA GLY A 267 -4.46 23.52 -3.99
C GLY A 267 -5.22 24.27 -5.08
N THR A 268 -5.60 25.52 -4.81
CA THR A 268 -6.29 26.40 -5.78
C THR A 268 -5.40 26.76 -6.97
N PHE A 269 -4.12 27.03 -6.73
CA PHE A 269 -3.14 27.28 -7.78
C PHE A 269 -3.04 26.05 -8.70
N LEU A 270 -2.83 24.86 -8.14
CA LEU A 270 -2.67 23.63 -8.92
C LEU A 270 -3.95 23.20 -9.66
N LEU A 271 -5.14 23.54 -9.17
CA LEU A 271 -6.40 23.35 -9.91
C LEU A 271 -6.43 24.09 -11.26
N SER A 272 -5.76 25.24 -11.33
CA SER A 272 -5.68 26.04 -12.56
C SER A 272 -4.56 25.58 -13.51
N LYS A 273 -3.79 24.57 -13.09
CA LYS A 273 -2.58 24.11 -13.76
C LYS A 273 -2.70 22.69 -14.26
N ASN A 274 -1.76 22.30 -15.12
CA ASN A 274 -1.58 20.93 -15.58
C ASN A 274 -2.87 20.31 -16.15
N ARG A 275 -3.41 20.90 -17.22
CA ARG A 275 -4.73 20.55 -17.75
C ARG A 275 -4.82 19.05 -18.06
N VAL A 276 -5.83 18.38 -17.49
CA VAL A 276 -6.13 16.98 -17.78
C VAL A 276 -7.20 16.87 -18.85
N LYS A 277 -7.00 15.96 -19.80
CA LYS A 277 -8.00 15.55 -20.79
C LYS A 277 -8.26 14.06 -20.67
N VAL A 278 -9.53 13.69 -20.61
CA VAL A 278 -10.02 12.30 -20.61
C VAL A 278 -10.76 12.08 -21.91
N ASP A 279 -10.31 11.10 -22.70
CA ASP A 279 -10.84 10.79 -24.04
C ASP A 279 -10.91 12.01 -24.98
N GLY A 280 -9.96 12.94 -24.82
CA GLY A 280 -9.87 14.19 -25.58
C GLY A 280 -10.67 15.35 -25.00
N GLU A 281 -11.57 15.11 -24.04
CA GLU A 281 -12.37 16.14 -23.39
C GLU A 281 -11.70 16.65 -22.10
N ALA A 282 -11.75 17.96 -21.88
CA ALA A 282 -11.25 18.55 -20.64
C ALA A 282 -12.36 18.55 -19.60
N LEU A 283 -12.26 17.64 -18.64
CA LEU A 283 -13.21 17.53 -17.53
C LEU A 283 -12.94 18.59 -16.46
N ASN A 284 -13.98 18.91 -15.68
CA ASN A 284 -13.85 19.85 -14.57
C ASN A 284 -13.02 19.23 -13.44
N PRO A 285 -11.91 19.87 -13.01
CA PRO A 285 -11.11 19.38 -11.90
C PRO A 285 -11.83 19.58 -10.57
N ILE A 286 -11.75 18.57 -9.69
CA ILE A 286 -12.23 18.63 -8.31
C ILE A 286 -11.02 18.54 -7.38
N LEU A 287 -10.79 19.56 -6.57
CA LEU A 287 -9.76 19.50 -5.54
C LEU A 287 -10.22 18.54 -4.45
N ASP A 288 -9.63 17.35 -4.44
CA ASP A 288 -9.95 16.32 -3.48
C ASP A 288 -9.30 16.65 -2.13
N ARG A 289 -7.98 16.89 -2.13
CA ARG A 289 -7.24 17.27 -0.93
C ARG A 289 -5.90 17.92 -1.22
N SER A 290 -5.36 18.55 -0.18
CA SER A 290 -3.98 19.03 -0.11
C SER A 290 -3.44 18.75 1.29
N ASN A 291 -2.25 18.18 1.37
CA ASN A 291 -1.64 17.76 2.63
C ASN A 291 -0.13 18.06 2.61
N TYR A 292 0.41 18.52 3.74
CA TYR A 292 1.85 18.49 3.95
C TYR A 292 2.31 17.05 4.12
N VAL A 293 3.46 16.73 3.57
CA VAL A 293 4.05 15.39 3.64
C VAL A 293 5.48 15.47 4.14
N SER A 294 5.87 14.46 4.90
CA SER A 294 7.26 14.19 5.23
C SER A 294 7.78 13.07 4.34
N VAL A 295 9.08 13.12 4.05
CA VAL A 295 9.77 12.07 3.32
C VAL A 295 10.78 11.45 4.26
N GLY A 296 10.65 10.14 4.50
CA GLY A 296 11.52 9.40 5.42
C GLY A 296 11.94 8.03 4.91
N ILE A 297 12.56 7.25 5.79
CA ILE A 297 13.03 5.88 5.52
C ILE A 297 11.90 4.90 5.15
N THR A 298 10.66 5.25 5.51
CA THR A 298 9.43 4.50 5.25
C THR A 298 8.62 5.06 4.08
N GLY A 299 9.23 5.96 3.29
CA GLY A 299 8.56 6.61 2.16
C GLY A 299 7.92 7.95 2.54
N ILE A 300 6.87 8.30 1.81
CA ILE A 300 6.16 9.58 1.93
C ILE A 300 5.02 9.41 2.92
N GLN A 301 4.95 10.26 3.95
CA GLN A 301 3.95 10.18 4.99
C GLN A 301 3.21 11.50 5.12
N ILE A 302 1.91 11.44 5.34
CA ILE A 302 1.10 12.62 5.60
C ILE A 302 1.44 13.15 6.99
N LEU A 303 1.64 14.46 7.09
CA LEU A 303 1.78 15.14 8.36
C LEU A 303 0.40 15.28 9.01
N GLU A 304 0.08 14.39 9.96
CA GLU A 304 -1.23 14.37 10.63
C GLU A 304 -1.41 15.50 11.65
N GLN A 305 -0.32 15.91 12.32
CA GLN A 305 -0.34 16.96 13.33
C GLN A 305 0.30 18.25 12.81
N PRO A 306 -0.40 19.40 12.92
CA PRO A 306 0.19 20.69 12.58
C PRO A 306 1.44 20.96 13.42
N GLN A 307 2.55 21.22 12.75
CA GLN A 307 3.81 21.63 13.37
C GLN A 307 4.50 22.62 12.45
N ARG A 308 5.36 23.46 13.00
CA ARG A 308 6.19 24.39 12.24
C ARG A 308 7.05 23.61 11.23
N LEU A 309 7.09 24.06 9.98
CA LEU A 309 7.82 23.38 8.89
C LEU A 309 8.89 24.28 8.32
N GLU A 310 10.04 23.73 7.97
CA GLU A 310 11.07 24.48 7.24
C GLU A 310 10.74 24.51 5.75
N ILE A 311 10.76 25.69 5.13
CA ILE A 311 10.36 25.91 3.74
C ILE A 311 11.23 25.09 2.77
N SER A 312 12.52 24.93 3.11
CA SER A 312 13.52 24.21 2.31
C SER A 312 13.23 22.71 2.14
N THR A 313 12.44 22.12 3.04
CA THR A 313 12.10 20.69 3.07
C THR A 313 10.61 20.40 3.01
N ALA A 314 9.76 21.40 3.26
CA ALA A 314 8.31 21.24 3.24
C ALA A 314 7.83 20.83 1.84
N ILE A 315 7.05 19.76 1.77
CA ILE A 315 6.42 19.27 0.54
C ILE A 315 4.91 19.24 0.76
N VAL A 316 4.18 19.67 -0.26
CA VAL A 316 2.73 19.57 -0.32
C VAL A 316 2.36 18.57 -1.41
N GLY A 317 1.52 17.62 -1.03
CA GLY A 317 0.84 16.73 -1.95
C GLY A 317 -0.57 17.22 -2.22
N VAL A 318 -0.90 17.40 -3.49
CA VAL A 318 -2.23 17.82 -3.96
C VAL A 318 -2.83 16.72 -4.82
N ILE A 319 -4.10 16.41 -4.58
CA ILE A 319 -4.86 15.40 -5.32
C ILE A 319 -6.03 16.11 -6.00
N ILE A 320 -6.07 15.99 -7.32
CA ILE A 320 -7.13 16.52 -8.17
C ILE A 320 -7.82 15.35 -8.83
N ALA A 321 -9.14 15.28 -8.72
CA ALA A 321 -9.94 14.21 -9.29
C ALA A 321 -10.81 14.71 -10.44
N TYR A 322 -11.07 13.80 -11.37
CA TYR A 322 -11.92 13.97 -12.54
C TYR A 322 -12.85 12.77 -12.60
N LEU A 323 -14.16 12.99 -12.48
CA LEU A 323 -15.15 11.92 -12.48
C LEU A 323 -15.37 11.42 -13.91
N THR A 324 -15.45 10.10 -14.07
CA THR A 324 -15.69 9.44 -15.37
C THR A 324 -16.86 8.46 -15.26
N GLU A 325 -17.59 8.24 -16.35
CA GLU A 325 -18.71 7.27 -16.34
C GLU A 325 -18.21 5.82 -16.33
N GLY A 326 -17.07 5.57 -16.98
CA GLY A 326 -16.45 4.25 -17.13
C GLY A 326 -14.98 4.37 -17.46
N MET A 327 -14.30 3.23 -17.61
CA MET A 327 -12.85 3.19 -17.84
C MET A 327 -12.49 3.98 -19.11
N PRO A 328 -11.70 5.06 -19.02
CA PRO A 328 -11.30 5.84 -20.18
C PRO A 328 -10.50 5.02 -21.19
N GLN A 329 -10.44 5.47 -22.43
CA GLN A 329 -9.54 4.94 -23.46
C GLN A 329 -8.20 5.66 -23.49
N GLN A 330 -8.20 6.96 -23.22
CA GLN A 330 -7.00 7.78 -23.19
C GLN A 330 -7.10 8.86 -22.12
N VAL A 331 -6.00 9.11 -21.42
CA VAL A 331 -5.87 10.23 -20.49
C VAL A 331 -4.57 10.96 -20.79
N SER A 332 -4.59 12.29 -20.76
CA SER A 332 -3.38 13.11 -20.92
C SER A 332 -3.35 14.24 -19.92
N VAL A 333 -2.17 14.56 -19.42
CA VAL A 333 -1.90 15.73 -18.57
C VAL A 333 -0.92 16.63 -19.30
N ASP A 334 -1.34 17.85 -19.62
CA ASP A 334 -0.49 18.88 -20.24
C ASP A 334 0.35 19.53 -19.12
N TRP A 335 1.54 19.02 -18.83
CA TRP A 335 2.38 19.54 -17.75
C TRP A 335 3.05 20.85 -18.11
N GLU A 336 3.00 21.84 -17.21
CA GLU A 336 3.54 23.19 -17.47
C GLU A 336 4.52 23.69 -16.40
N LEU A 337 4.69 22.96 -15.29
CA LEU A 337 5.51 23.39 -14.16
C LEU A 337 6.97 22.97 -14.35
N PHE A 338 7.73 23.78 -15.10
CA PHE A 338 9.18 23.67 -15.24
C PHE A 338 9.86 24.93 -14.70
N THR A 339 11.03 24.76 -14.08
CA THR A 339 11.91 25.85 -13.65
C THR A 339 13.29 25.64 -14.25
N GLU A 340 14.19 26.63 -14.21
CA GLU A 340 15.57 26.44 -14.68
C GLU A 340 16.27 25.24 -13.99
N GLN A 341 15.91 24.98 -12.73
CA GLN A 341 16.46 23.87 -11.92
C GLN A 341 15.68 22.56 -12.13
N VAL A 342 14.39 22.63 -12.46
CA VAL A 342 13.49 21.49 -12.66
C VAL A 342 13.15 21.36 -14.14
N GLN A 343 14.08 20.76 -14.89
CA GLN A 343 13.94 20.47 -16.33
C GLN A 343 13.47 19.03 -16.62
N LYS A 344 13.35 18.20 -15.58
CA LYS A 344 12.94 16.79 -15.69
C LYS A 344 12.08 16.39 -14.50
N VAL A 345 10.81 16.08 -14.76
CA VAL A 345 9.82 15.71 -13.74
C VAL A 345 9.52 14.22 -13.85
N PRO A 346 9.77 13.41 -12.81
CA PRO A 346 9.29 12.04 -12.77
C PRO A 346 7.76 12.02 -12.81
N ALA A 347 7.21 11.20 -13.69
CA ALA A 347 5.78 11.01 -13.81
C ALA A 347 5.44 9.52 -13.83
N THR A 348 4.33 9.11 -13.22
CA THR A 348 3.89 7.71 -13.24
C THR A 348 2.41 7.63 -13.52
N ALA A 349 2.01 6.91 -14.57
CA ALA A 349 0.62 6.53 -14.79
C ALA A 349 0.35 5.18 -14.14
N THR A 350 -0.77 5.00 -13.44
CA THR A 350 -1.13 3.74 -12.77
C THR A 350 -2.56 3.39 -13.12
N ASP A 351 -2.75 2.16 -13.60
CA ASP A 351 -4.06 1.57 -13.86
C ASP A 351 -4.19 0.23 -13.10
N PRO A 352 -5.29 -0.53 -13.25
CA PRO A 352 -5.44 -1.84 -12.62
C PRO A 352 -4.32 -2.87 -12.93
N ALA A 353 -3.58 -2.73 -14.03
CA ALA A 353 -2.46 -3.60 -14.37
C ALA A 353 -1.15 -3.17 -13.68
N GLY A 354 -1.02 -1.91 -13.28
CA GLY A 354 0.07 -1.42 -12.45
C GLY A 354 0.68 -0.09 -12.91
N PRO A 355 1.81 0.31 -12.31
CA PRO A 355 2.46 1.58 -12.60
C PRO A 355 3.30 1.54 -13.87
N LEU A 356 3.27 2.63 -14.63
CA LEU A 356 4.01 2.93 -15.86
C LEU A 356 4.80 4.22 -15.64
N PRO A 357 6.07 4.13 -15.19
CA PRO A 357 6.89 5.30 -14.93
C PRO A 357 7.43 5.91 -16.24
N THR A 358 7.51 7.24 -16.27
CA THR A 358 8.06 8.05 -17.35
C THR A 358 8.72 9.32 -16.78
N PHE A 359 9.19 10.20 -17.66
CA PHE A 359 9.68 11.53 -17.31
C PHE A 359 9.11 12.56 -18.27
N LEU A 360 8.82 13.74 -17.74
CA LEU A 360 8.39 14.91 -18.50
C LEU A 360 9.56 15.89 -18.61
N THR A 361 9.71 16.49 -19.79
CA THR A 361 10.68 17.56 -20.07
C THR A 361 9.95 18.71 -20.79
N PRO A 362 10.55 19.91 -20.91
CA PRO A 362 9.92 21.00 -21.66
C PRO A 362 9.58 20.64 -23.12
N ASP A 363 10.40 19.80 -23.75
CA ASP A 363 10.19 19.33 -25.13
C ASP A 363 9.17 18.18 -25.24
N ASP A 364 8.94 17.46 -24.14
CA ASP A 364 7.99 16.34 -24.04
C ASP A 364 7.23 16.43 -22.71
N ASN A 365 6.26 17.35 -22.68
CA ASN A 365 5.58 17.78 -21.47
C ASN A 365 4.18 17.15 -21.30
N VAL A 366 3.81 16.18 -22.14
CA VAL A 366 2.48 15.55 -22.06
C VAL A 366 2.60 14.18 -21.41
N HIS A 367 2.03 14.03 -20.21
CA HIS A 367 1.93 12.74 -19.55
C HIS A 367 0.71 11.98 -20.07
N SER A 368 0.91 11.00 -20.95
CA SER A 368 -0.17 10.23 -21.56
C SER A 368 -0.31 8.82 -20.99
N TRP A 369 -1.56 8.36 -20.83
CA TRP A 369 -1.93 6.97 -20.60
C TRP A 369 -2.94 6.51 -21.66
N THR A 370 -2.83 5.24 -22.09
CA THR A 370 -3.73 4.61 -23.05
C THR A 370 -4.19 3.26 -22.51
N ASN A 371 -5.48 2.97 -22.67
CA ASN A 371 -6.09 1.75 -22.19
C ASN A 371 -5.66 0.54 -23.04
N PHE A 372 -4.89 -0.38 -22.43
CA PHE A 372 -4.54 -1.68 -23.03
C PHE A 372 -5.20 -2.86 -22.30
N LEU A 373 -6.16 -2.62 -21.41
CA LEU A 373 -6.83 -3.65 -20.63
C LEU A 373 -7.82 -4.42 -21.52
N LYS A 374 -7.51 -5.69 -21.80
CA LYS A 374 -8.35 -6.54 -22.69
C LYS A 374 -9.45 -7.31 -21.94
N ASN A 375 -9.17 -7.74 -20.71
CA ASN A 375 -10.02 -8.61 -19.91
C ASN A 375 -10.43 -7.97 -18.58
N TYR A 376 -10.47 -6.64 -18.53
CA TYR A 376 -10.84 -5.92 -17.32
C TYR A 376 -12.35 -5.67 -17.30
N THR A 377 -13.02 -6.25 -16.31
CA THR A 377 -14.42 -5.95 -16.02
C THR A 377 -14.42 -5.00 -14.82
N PRO A 378 -14.95 -3.77 -14.94
CA PRO A 378 -15.03 -2.87 -13.81
C PRO A 378 -15.86 -3.53 -12.70
N PRO A 379 -15.44 -3.40 -11.42
CA PRO A 379 -16.26 -3.85 -10.31
C PRO A 379 -17.60 -3.10 -10.38
N THR A 380 -18.70 -3.85 -10.43
CA THR A 380 -20.06 -3.30 -10.44
C THR A 380 -20.82 -3.75 -9.20
N VAL A 381 -21.82 -2.94 -8.82
CA VAL A 381 -22.82 -3.27 -7.81
C VAL A 381 -24.07 -3.74 -8.55
N ALA A 382 -24.49 -4.98 -8.32
CA ALA A 382 -25.62 -5.59 -9.02
C ALA A 382 -26.63 -6.17 -8.03
N GLN A 383 -27.92 -6.12 -8.36
CA GLN A 383 -28.95 -6.77 -7.54
C GLN A 383 -28.70 -8.27 -7.47
N VAL A 384 -28.90 -8.84 -6.29
CA VAL A 384 -28.78 -10.28 -6.05
C VAL A 384 -30.19 -10.89 -6.12
N ALA A 385 -30.61 -11.24 -7.32
CA ALA A 385 -31.97 -11.73 -7.57
C ALA A 385 -32.18 -13.14 -6.99
N VAL A 386 -33.26 -13.32 -6.22
CA VAL A 386 -33.58 -14.59 -5.53
C VAL A 386 -33.66 -15.77 -6.52
N LYS A 387 -34.20 -15.51 -7.71
CA LYS A 387 -34.38 -16.51 -8.78
C LYS A 387 -33.06 -17.06 -9.34
N ASP A 388 -31.96 -16.31 -9.24
CA ASP A 388 -30.68 -16.62 -9.87
C ASP A 388 -29.71 -17.26 -8.88
N THR A 389 -29.95 -17.13 -7.57
CA THR A 389 -29.08 -17.64 -6.50
C THR A 389 -29.53 -18.96 -5.88
N VAL A 390 -30.75 -19.42 -6.19
CA VAL A 390 -31.31 -20.65 -5.61
C VAL A 390 -31.32 -21.76 -6.65
N ASN A 391 -30.85 -22.95 -6.25
CA ASN A 391 -30.74 -24.10 -7.15
C ASN A 391 -32.07 -24.44 -7.83
N LYS A 392 -32.01 -24.66 -9.14
CA LYS A 392 -33.17 -25.11 -9.93
C LYS A 392 -33.57 -26.51 -9.49
N LEU A 393 -34.87 -26.76 -9.36
CA LEU A 393 -35.41 -28.09 -9.11
C LEU A 393 -35.26 -28.93 -10.38
N SER A 394 -34.39 -29.94 -10.34
CA SER A 394 -34.22 -30.87 -11.45
C SER A 394 -35.17 -32.05 -11.29
N ILE A 395 -36.16 -32.15 -12.18
CA ILE A 395 -37.08 -33.29 -12.23
C ILE A 395 -36.55 -34.27 -13.28
N PRO A 396 -36.18 -35.51 -12.90
CA PRO A 396 -35.77 -36.53 -13.86
C PRO A 396 -37.02 -37.07 -14.55
N MET A 397 -37.46 -36.39 -15.61
CA MET A 397 -38.70 -36.71 -16.33
C MET A 397 -38.71 -38.14 -16.87
N GLY A 398 -37.54 -38.67 -17.24
CA GLY A 398 -37.40 -40.07 -17.62
C GLY A 398 -37.76 -41.06 -16.50
N SER A 399 -37.44 -40.73 -15.25
CA SER A 399 -37.83 -41.51 -14.08
C SER A 399 -39.32 -41.37 -13.74
N VAL A 400 -39.92 -40.19 -13.99
CA VAL A 400 -41.38 -39.99 -13.86
C VAL A 400 -42.15 -40.84 -14.87
N VAL A 401 -41.71 -40.85 -16.14
CA VAL A 401 -42.27 -41.70 -17.19
C VAL A 401 -42.11 -43.18 -16.85
N GLY A 402 -40.92 -43.59 -16.39
CA GLY A 402 -40.67 -44.95 -15.93
C GLY A 402 -41.58 -45.37 -14.77
N LEU A 403 -41.84 -44.48 -13.80
CA LEU A 403 -42.77 -44.72 -12.70
C LEU A 403 -44.21 -44.92 -13.19
N ILE A 404 -44.67 -44.12 -14.16
CA ILE A 404 -46.01 -44.28 -14.76
C ILE A 404 -46.14 -45.67 -15.44
N VAL A 405 -45.09 -46.10 -16.14
CA VAL A 405 -45.05 -47.44 -16.77
C VAL A 405 -45.09 -48.55 -15.73
N ILE A 406 -44.40 -48.40 -14.59
CA ILE A 406 -44.45 -49.34 -13.47
C ILE A 406 -45.84 -49.37 -12.83
N ILE A 407 -46.46 -48.22 -12.57
CA ILE A 407 -47.82 -48.14 -12.01
C ILE A 407 -48.83 -48.83 -12.94
N PHE A 408 -48.71 -48.60 -14.25
CA PHE A 408 -49.52 -49.27 -15.26
C PHE A 408 -49.30 -50.79 -15.26
N ALA A 409 -48.04 -51.23 -15.18
CA ALA A 409 -47.68 -52.65 -15.10
C ALA A 409 -48.24 -53.32 -13.83
N LEU A 410 -48.23 -52.64 -12.69
CA LEU A 410 -48.79 -53.12 -11.43
C LEU A 410 -50.33 -53.22 -11.48
N TRP A 411 -50.99 -52.22 -12.07
CA TRP A 411 -52.44 -52.29 -12.31
C TRP A 411 -52.80 -53.45 -13.25
N TRP A 412 -52.05 -53.61 -14.34
CA TRP A 412 -52.22 -54.70 -15.30
C TRP A 412 -51.98 -56.06 -14.62
N PHE A 413 -50.93 -56.20 -13.83
CA PHE A 413 -50.66 -57.40 -13.03
C PHE A 413 -51.84 -57.76 -12.12
N ARG A 414 -52.40 -56.76 -11.42
CA ARG A 414 -53.55 -56.94 -10.52
C ARG A 414 -54.80 -57.42 -11.26
N ARG A 415 -55.07 -56.85 -12.44
CA ARG A 415 -56.18 -57.24 -13.32
C ARG A 415 -56.01 -58.66 -13.88
N ARG A 416 -54.80 -59.05 -14.29
CA ARG A 416 -54.53 -60.41 -14.79
C ARG A 416 -54.53 -61.47 -13.70
N ARG A 417 -54.12 -61.12 -12.48
CA ARG A 417 -54.23 -61.99 -11.30
C ARG A 417 -55.69 -62.33 -10.98
N GLN A 418 -56.61 -61.37 -11.10
CA GLN A 418 -58.05 -61.61 -10.95
C GLN A 418 -58.62 -62.53 -12.03
N GLN A 419 -58.01 -62.58 -13.23
CA GLN A 419 -58.46 -63.38 -14.37
C GLN A 419 -57.72 -64.73 -14.52
N GLN A 420 -56.91 -65.13 -13.54
CA GLN A 420 -56.05 -66.35 -13.56
C GLN A 420 -55.17 -66.50 -14.82
N GLN A 421 -54.77 -65.39 -15.44
CA GLN A 421 -53.91 -65.41 -16.62
C GLN A 421 -52.42 -65.27 -16.28
N THR A 422 -51.56 -65.64 -17.23
CA THR A 422 -50.09 -65.59 -17.07
C THR A 422 -49.57 -64.18 -16.85
N TYR A 423 -48.68 -64.02 -15.87
CA TYR A 423 -48.16 -62.73 -15.38
C TYR A 423 -46.82 -62.29 -16.00
N ARG A 424 -46.31 -63.01 -17.01
CA ARG A 424 -45.00 -62.72 -17.63
C ARG A 424 -44.92 -61.33 -18.26
N MET A 425 -45.96 -60.92 -18.99
CA MET A 425 -45.98 -59.63 -19.70
C MET A 425 -45.97 -58.42 -18.75
N PRO A 426 -46.83 -58.32 -17.72
CA PRO A 426 -46.76 -57.18 -16.79
C PRO A 426 -45.44 -57.14 -16.01
N LEU A 427 -44.81 -58.29 -15.72
CA LEU A 427 -43.49 -58.31 -15.07
C LEU A 427 -42.41 -57.73 -15.99
N LEU A 428 -42.39 -58.11 -17.28
CA LEU A 428 -41.45 -57.55 -18.26
C LEU A 428 -41.66 -56.04 -18.47
N THR A 429 -42.91 -55.57 -18.46
CA THR A 429 -43.22 -54.14 -18.55
C THR A 429 -42.74 -53.35 -17.33
N ALA A 430 -42.84 -53.93 -16.12
CA ALA A 430 -42.30 -53.31 -14.91
C ALA A 430 -40.76 -53.23 -14.94
N ILE A 431 -40.09 -54.29 -15.40
CA ILE A 431 -38.62 -54.32 -15.56
C ILE A 431 -38.17 -53.30 -16.61
N ALA A 432 -38.88 -53.20 -17.73
CA ALA A 432 -38.59 -52.20 -18.76
C ALA A 432 -38.79 -50.77 -18.23
N GLY A 433 -39.85 -50.51 -17.47
CA GLY A 433 -40.09 -49.21 -16.82
C GLY A 433 -38.98 -48.83 -15.84
N LEU A 434 -38.48 -49.80 -15.06
CA LEU A 434 -37.35 -49.60 -14.14
C LEU A 434 -36.05 -49.30 -14.89
N LEU A 435 -35.75 -50.06 -15.95
CA LEU A 435 -34.56 -49.83 -16.79
C LEU A 435 -34.60 -48.45 -17.45
N ILE A 436 -35.76 -48.03 -17.98
CA ILE A 436 -35.94 -46.69 -18.53
C ILE A 436 -35.70 -45.63 -17.45
N ALA A 437 -36.28 -45.79 -16.25
CA ALA A 437 -36.13 -44.83 -15.16
C ALA A 437 -34.67 -44.64 -14.73
N VAL A 438 -33.88 -45.73 -14.68
CA VAL A 438 -32.47 -45.72 -14.26
C VAL A 438 -31.56 -45.21 -15.38
N MET A 439 -31.73 -45.69 -16.62
CA MET A 439 -30.87 -45.31 -17.75
C MET A 439 -31.04 -43.85 -18.17
N THR A 440 -32.23 -43.28 -17.99
CA THR A 440 -32.51 -41.88 -18.36
C THR A 440 -32.27 -40.89 -17.23
N PHE A 441 -32.06 -41.35 -15.99
CA PHE A 441 -31.84 -40.51 -14.81
C PHE A 441 -30.72 -39.46 -14.96
N PRO A 442 -29.53 -39.78 -15.52
CA PRO A 442 -28.48 -38.78 -15.70
C PRO A 442 -28.67 -37.88 -16.94
N TYR A 443 -29.55 -38.23 -17.89
CA TYR A 443 -29.65 -37.57 -19.20
C TYR A 443 -30.93 -36.76 -19.40
N ALA A 444 -32.01 -37.05 -18.66
CA ALA A 444 -33.34 -36.45 -18.86
C ALA A 444 -33.79 -35.61 -17.66
N GLN A 445 -32.93 -34.69 -17.22
CA GLN A 445 -33.24 -33.74 -16.16
C GLN A 445 -33.75 -32.43 -16.77
N LEU A 446 -34.99 -32.05 -16.45
CA LEU A 446 -35.52 -30.73 -16.75
C LEU A 446 -35.44 -29.89 -15.48
N SER A 447 -34.73 -28.77 -15.56
CA SER A 447 -34.51 -27.85 -14.44
C SER A 447 -35.53 -26.73 -14.47
N PHE A 448 -36.27 -26.55 -13.38
CA PHE A 448 -37.23 -25.47 -13.20
C PHE A 448 -36.78 -24.56 -12.06
N ASN A 449 -37.04 -23.25 -12.17
CA ASN A 449 -36.81 -22.35 -11.04
C ASN A 449 -37.73 -22.78 -9.88
N ARG A 450 -37.17 -22.93 -8.67
CA ARG A 450 -37.97 -23.20 -7.49
C ARG A 450 -38.93 -22.02 -7.25
N PRO A 451 -40.24 -22.24 -7.11
CA PRO A 451 -41.16 -21.21 -6.66
C PRO A 451 -40.68 -20.64 -5.32
N THR A 452 -40.70 -19.32 -5.14
CA THR A 452 -40.20 -18.65 -3.93
C THR A 452 -40.81 -19.23 -2.64
N ALA A 453 -42.09 -19.58 -2.68
CA ALA A 453 -42.83 -20.21 -1.58
C ALA A 453 -42.36 -21.64 -1.19
N LEU A 454 -41.50 -22.28 -1.99
CA LEU A 454 -40.93 -23.61 -1.72
C LEU A 454 -39.47 -23.55 -1.25
N ILE A 455 -38.88 -22.36 -1.14
CA ILE A 455 -37.54 -22.14 -0.58
C ILE A 455 -37.70 -22.15 0.94
N ARG A 456 -37.66 -23.34 1.55
CA ARG A 456 -37.77 -23.50 3.01
C ARG A 456 -36.43 -23.41 3.73
N GLU A 457 -35.35 -23.81 3.07
CA GLU A 457 -33.98 -23.80 3.62
C GLU A 457 -33.00 -23.52 2.46
N LEU A 458 -32.08 -22.58 2.66
CA LEU A 458 -30.93 -22.37 1.77
C LEU A 458 -29.80 -23.31 2.17
N SER A 459 -29.05 -23.83 1.21
CA SER A 459 -27.82 -24.55 1.54
C SER A 459 -26.76 -23.61 2.09
N GLU A 460 -25.74 -24.17 2.76
CA GLU A 460 -24.56 -23.42 3.20
C GLU A 460 -23.87 -22.71 2.02
N ASP A 461 -23.74 -23.39 0.87
CA ASP A 461 -23.17 -22.82 -0.35
C ASP A 461 -24.00 -21.65 -0.91
N GLU A 462 -25.33 -21.77 -0.93
CA GLU A 462 -26.23 -20.71 -1.38
C GLU A 462 -26.13 -19.50 -0.44
N SER A 463 -26.14 -19.75 0.88
CA SER A 463 -26.00 -18.72 1.91
C SER A 463 -24.66 -17.99 1.81
N LYS A 464 -23.57 -18.73 1.58
CA LYS A 464 -22.22 -18.18 1.39
C LYS A 464 -22.14 -17.33 0.12
N LEU A 465 -22.71 -17.78 -1.00
CA LEU A 465 -22.72 -17.04 -2.27
C LEU A 465 -23.51 -15.73 -2.15
N ILE A 466 -24.70 -15.78 -1.56
CA ILE A 466 -25.56 -14.61 -1.35
C ILE A 466 -24.86 -13.61 -0.43
N THR A 467 -24.35 -14.07 0.71
CA THR A 467 -23.65 -13.22 1.69
C THR A 467 -22.39 -12.59 1.07
N HIS A 468 -21.59 -13.36 0.33
CA HIS A 468 -20.42 -12.84 -0.39
C HIS A 468 -20.82 -11.72 -1.36
N SER A 469 -21.87 -11.94 -2.15
CA SER A 469 -22.33 -10.98 -3.16
C SER A 469 -22.84 -9.69 -2.52
N LEU A 470 -23.65 -9.80 -1.46
CA LEU A 470 -24.21 -8.64 -0.76
C LEU A 470 -23.13 -7.83 -0.04
N LEU A 471 -22.21 -8.49 0.69
CA LEU A 471 -21.09 -7.80 1.33
C LEU A 471 -20.18 -7.14 0.29
N THR A 472 -19.91 -7.82 -0.83
CA THR A 472 -19.14 -7.24 -1.95
C THR A 472 -19.79 -5.98 -2.50
N ASN A 473 -21.12 -5.99 -2.68
CA ASN A 473 -21.87 -4.81 -3.10
C ASN A 473 -21.78 -3.66 -2.09
N VAL A 474 -21.88 -3.95 -0.78
CA VAL A 474 -21.75 -2.93 0.27
C VAL A 474 -20.41 -2.22 0.20
N TYR A 475 -19.30 -2.96 0.10
CA TYR A 475 -17.98 -2.35 0.01
C TYR A 475 -17.77 -1.60 -1.33
N ARG A 476 -18.27 -2.14 -2.45
CA ARG A 476 -18.18 -1.52 -3.77
C ARG A 476 -19.06 -0.29 -3.94
N ALA A 477 -20.13 -0.15 -3.16
CA ALA A 477 -20.93 1.07 -3.17
C ALA A 477 -20.09 2.32 -2.84
N PHE A 478 -18.99 2.15 -2.08
CA PHE A 478 -18.05 3.21 -1.74
C PHE A 478 -16.92 3.42 -2.77
N ASP A 479 -16.92 2.69 -3.90
CA ASP A 479 -16.08 3.01 -5.05
C ASP A 479 -16.63 4.24 -5.83
N PHE A 480 -17.90 4.59 -5.59
CA PHE A 480 -18.56 5.78 -6.14
C PHE A 480 -18.28 7.01 -5.27
N ARG A 481 -18.27 8.19 -5.91
CA ARG A 481 -17.97 9.47 -5.22
C ARG A 481 -19.19 10.31 -4.88
N ASP A 482 -20.20 10.30 -5.75
CA ASP A 482 -21.41 11.08 -5.52
C ASP A 482 -22.21 10.47 -4.36
N GLU A 483 -22.66 11.31 -3.42
CA GLU A 483 -23.36 10.83 -2.22
C GLU A 483 -24.67 10.11 -2.57
N SER A 484 -25.39 10.57 -3.61
CA SER A 484 -26.59 9.88 -4.08
C SER A 484 -26.26 8.56 -4.75
N ASP A 485 -25.17 8.49 -5.52
CA ASP A 485 -24.76 7.23 -6.17
C ASP A 485 -24.40 6.18 -5.11
N VAL A 486 -23.64 6.56 -4.08
CA VAL A 486 -23.28 5.66 -2.97
C VAL A 486 -24.55 5.13 -2.30
N TYR A 487 -25.50 6.02 -1.98
CA TYR A 487 -26.76 5.63 -1.33
C TYR A 487 -27.60 4.70 -2.21
N ASP A 488 -27.74 5.03 -3.49
CA ASP A 488 -28.46 4.22 -4.48
C ASP A 488 -27.81 2.84 -4.67
N LYS A 489 -26.48 2.76 -4.68
CA LYS A 489 -25.76 1.48 -4.75
C LYS A 489 -25.92 0.66 -3.48
N LEU A 490 -25.85 1.27 -2.30
CA LEU A 490 -26.13 0.58 -1.04
C LEU A 490 -27.55 0.01 -1.02
N ALA A 491 -28.54 0.75 -1.53
CA ALA A 491 -29.94 0.33 -1.59
C ALA A 491 -30.20 -0.94 -2.43
N LEU A 492 -29.25 -1.33 -3.30
CA LEU A 492 -29.32 -2.58 -4.07
C LEU A 492 -29.03 -3.82 -3.22
N SER A 493 -28.44 -3.66 -2.03
CA SER A 493 -28.03 -4.78 -1.18
C SER A 493 -28.29 -4.59 0.31
N VAL A 494 -28.70 -3.39 0.73
CA VAL A 494 -29.03 -3.05 2.11
C VAL A 494 -30.40 -2.37 2.13
N GLN A 495 -31.17 -2.58 3.20
CA GLN A 495 -32.49 -2.00 3.38
C GLN A 495 -32.62 -1.38 4.78
N GLY A 496 -33.50 -0.37 4.89
CA GLY A 496 -33.91 0.19 6.18
C GLY A 496 -32.84 1.04 6.85
N ASP A 497 -32.91 1.14 8.17
CA ASP A 497 -32.03 2.00 8.98
C ASP A 497 -30.55 1.60 8.87
N LEU A 498 -30.27 0.32 8.61
CA LEU A 498 -28.90 -0.19 8.41
C LEU A 498 -28.20 0.50 7.23
N LEU A 499 -28.94 0.88 6.18
CA LEU A 499 -28.36 1.57 5.03
C LEU A 499 -27.78 2.93 5.47
N GLU A 500 -28.57 3.71 6.20
CA GLU A 500 -28.15 4.98 6.75
C GLU A 500 -27.00 4.81 7.75
N GLU A 501 -27.06 3.80 8.61
CA GLU A 501 -26.00 3.49 9.58
C GLU A 501 -24.66 3.19 8.89
N ILE A 502 -24.66 2.29 7.90
CA ILE A 502 -23.45 1.94 7.13
C ILE A 502 -22.89 3.18 6.43
N TYR A 503 -23.75 3.98 5.81
CA TYR A 503 -23.35 5.21 5.14
C TYR A 503 -22.72 6.21 6.12
N LEU A 504 -23.37 6.50 7.24
CA LEU A 504 -22.90 7.47 8.24
C LEU A 504 -21.64 6.98 8.97
N GLN A 505 -21.56 5.69 9.32
CA GLN A 505 -20.39 5.10 9.96
C GLN A 505 -19.16 5.19 9.05
N ASN A 506 -19.34 4.83 7.78
CA ASN A 506 -18.30 4.94 6.77
C ASN A 506 -17.86 6.41 6.58
N ARG A 507 -18.82 7.34 6.46
CA ARG A 507 -18.55 8.78 6.39
C ARG A 507 -17.84 9.32 7.62
N LYS A 508 -18.20 8.89 8.83
CA LYS A 508 -17.54 9.29 10.08
C LYS A 508 -16.11 8.78 10.15
N SER A 509 -15.88 7.52 9.75
CA SER A 509 -14.54 6.94 9.60
C SER A 509 -13.67 7.75 8.63
N PHE A 510 -14.26 8.31 7.57
CA PHE A 510 -13.57 9.19 6.62
C PHE A 510 -13.41 10.64 7.11
N ALA A 511 -14.39 11.20 7.82
CA ALA A 511 -14.32 12.55 8.37
C ALA A 511 -13.23 12.68 9.43
N VAL A 512 -13.07 11.68 10.31
CA VAL A 512 -11.98 11.61 11.29
C VAL A 512 -10.62 11.40 10.59
N LYS A 513 -10.62 10.80 9.39
CA LYS A 513 -9.43 10.66 8.52
C LYS A 513 -9.18 11.85 7.59
N LYS A 514 -9.95 12.94 7.64
CA LYS A 514 -9.62 14.17 6.87
C LYS A 514 -8.26 14.78 7.27
N ALA A 515 -7.70 14.36 8.41
CA ALA A 515 -6.31 14.65 8.78
C ALA A 515 -5.24 13.84 7.99
N GLY A 516 -5.62 12.87 7.13
CA GLY A 516 -4.65 12.14 6.31
C GLY A 516 -5.04 10.80 5.65
N GLY A 517 -6.31 10.53 5.29
CA GLY A 517 -6.70 9.25 4.68
C GLY A 517 -7.37 9.39 3.31
N ALA A 518 -6.74 8.84 2.26
CA ALA A 518 -7.40 8.65 0.97
C ALA A 518 -8.50 7.56 1.02
N GLN A 519 -9.45 7.60 0.08
CA GLN A 519 -10.55 6.63 0.01
C GLN A 519 -9.97 5.22 -0.15
N ALA A 520 -10.22 4.37 0.84
CA ALA A 520 -9.78 2.97 0.81
C ALA A 520 -10.71 2.19 -0.10
N ARG A 521 -10.13 1.63 -1.17
CA ARG A 521 -10.85 0.77 -2.11
C ARG A 521 -10.69 -0.66 -1.65
N VAL A 522 -11.79 -1.39 -1.55
CA VAL A 522 -11.72 -2.80 -1.21
C VAL A 522 -11.28 -3.58 -2.45
N LYS A 523 -10.08 -4.16 -2.37
CA LYS A 523 -9.52 -5.00 -3.43
C LYS A 523 -10.10 -6.41 -3.39
N GLU A 524 -10.34 -6.92 -2.20
CA GLU A 524 -10.74 -8.31 -2.00
C GLU A 524 -11.59 -8.48 -0.75
N ILE A 525 -12.60 -9.34 -0.85
CA ILE A 525 -13.41 -9.84 0.25
C ILE A 525 -13.37 -11.35 0.19
N GLU A 526 -12.86 -11.95 1.26
CA GLU A 526 -12.71 -13.39 1.41
C GLU A 526 -13.63 -13.86 2.54
N ILE A 527 -14.67 -14.64 2.20
CA ILE A 527 -15.56 -15.25 3.19
C ILE A 527 -14.90 -16.51 3.72
N LEU A 528 -14.51 -16.46 4.99
CA LEU A 528 -13.89 -17.58 5.71
C LEU A 528 -14.96 -18.61 6.12
N GLU A 529 -16.05 -18.13 6.72
CA GLU A 529 -17.16 -18.95 7.23
C GLU A 529 -18.48 -18.21 6.96
N ALA A 530 -19.51 -18.93 6.52
CA ALA A 530 -20.86 -18.39 6.36
C ALA A 530 -21.86 -19.54 6.51
N GLY A 531 -22.27 -19.79 7.75
CA GLY A 531 -23.20 -20.85 8.10
C GLY A 531 -24.59 -20.28 8.42
N PRO A 532 -25.68 -20.91 7.98
CA PRO A 532 -27.02 -20.53 8.39
C PRO A 532 -27.18 -20.78 9.90
N ASP A 533 -27.55 -19.76 10.67
CA ASP A 533 -27.77 -19.87 12.12
C ASP A 533 -29.25 -20.09 12.45
N SER A 534 -30.14 -19.36 11.76
CA SER A 534 -31.59 -19.55 11.88
C SER A 534 -32.35 -18.97 10.67
N ILE A 535 -33.58 -19.45 10.44
CA ILE A 535 -34.49 -18.93 9.42
C ILE A 535 -35.47 -17.97 10.09
N SER A 536 -35.79 -16.86 9.42
CA SER A 536 -36.80 -15.90 9.90
C SER A 536 -38.14 -16.60 10.14
N ALA A 537 -38.85 -16.21 11.20
CA ALA A 537 -40.13 -16.82 11.59
C ALA A 537 -41.21 -16.70 10.49
N ASP A 538 -41.07 -15.71 9.61
CA ASP A 538 -42.01 -15.40 8.52
C ASP A 538 -41.62 -16.06 7.18
N GLY A 539 -40.44 -16.68 7.09
CA GLY A 539 -40.01 -17.50 5.94
C GLY A 539 -39.40 -16.73 4.76
N ASP A 540 -39.30 -15.40 4.84
CA ASP A 540 -38.83 -14.54 3.74
C ASP A 540 -37.34 -14.17 3.84
N GLY A 541 -36.63 -14.68 4.85
CA GLY A 541 -35.22 -14.39 5.10
C GLY A 541 -34.50 -15.40 5.98
N PHE A 542 -33.17 -15.24 6.08
CA PHE A 542 -32.27 -16.11 6.83
C PHE A 542 -31.20 -15.29 7.58
N SER A 543 -30.71 -15.85 8.68
CA SER A 543 -29.62 -15.31 9.48
C SER A 543 -28.36 -16.13 9.25
N VAL A 544 -27.24 -15.45 8.99
CA VAL A 544 -25.94 -16.07 8.75
C VAL A 544 -24.95 -15.55 9.76
N LYS A 545 -24.27 -16.47 10.45
CA LYS A 545 -23.02 -16.13 11.12
C LYS A 545 -21.91 -16.12 10.09
N ALA A 546 -21.39 -14.94 9.78
CA ALA A 546 -20.39 -14.74 8.76
C ALA A 546 -19.06 -14.27 9.36
N LYS A 547 -17.98 -14.91 8.94
CA LYS A 547 -16.61 -14.47 9.17
C LYS A 547 -15.96 -14.17 7.84
N TRP A 548 -15.38 -12.98 7.70
CA TRP A 548 -14.72 -12.58 6.48
C TRP A 548 -13.53 -11.70 6.73
N THR A 549 -12.66 -11.60 5.72
CA THR A 549 -11.64 -10.57 5.67
C THR A 549 -11.92 -9.61 4.54
N ALA A 550 -11.72 -8.32 4.79
CA ALA A 550 -11.76 -7.29 3.77
C ALA A 550 -10.36 -6.65 3.66
N GLN A 551 -9.81 -6.70 2.45
CA GLN A 551 -8.54 -6.04 2.14
C GLN A 551 -8.81 -4.76 1.36
N GLY A 552 -8.53 -3.64 1.99
CA GLY A 552 -8.54 -2.32 1.38
C GLY A 552 -7.14 -1.89 0.93
N SER A 553 -7.06 -1.15 -0.16
CA SER A 553 -5.85 -0.43 -0.56
C SER A 553 -6.15 1.04 -0.81
N VAL A 554 -5.21 1.89 -0.43
CA VAL A 554 -5.25 3.33 -0.70
C VAL A 554 -3.94 3.68 -1.40
N GLY A 555 -4.00 4.15 -2.64
CA GLY A 555 -2.82 4.66 -3.35
C GLY A 555 -2.80 6.18 -3.38
N HIS A 556 -1.67 6.78 -3.01
CA HIS A 556 -1.37 8.18 -3.28
C HIS A 556 0.14 8.37 -3.48
N TRP A 557 0.54 9.37 -4.26
CA TRP A 557 1.93 9.75 -4.55
C TRP A 557 2.89 8.59 -4.82
N GLY A 558 2.45 7.64 -5.64
CA GLY A 558 3.25 6.50 -6.09
C GLY A 558 3.45 5.39 -5.07
N HIS A 559 2.78 5.43 -3.92
CA HIS A 559 2.80 4.37 -2.90
C HIS A 559 1.38 3.87 -2.61
N VAL A 560 1.27 2.66 -2.04
CA VAL A 560 -0.02 2.00 -1.78
C VAL A 560 -0.06 1.47 -0.36
N HIS A 561 -0.93 2.04 0.47
CA HIS A 561 -1.22 1.51 1.80
C HIS A 561 -2.27 0.40 1.71
N ILE A 562 -1.90 -0.80 2.13
CA ILE A 562 -2.80 -1.94 2.24
C ILE A 562 -3.23 -2.11 3.69
N ARG A 563 -4.52 -2.42 3.89
CA ARG A 563 -5.09 -2.76 5.19
C ARG A 563 -5.93 -4.01 5.03
N LYS A 564 -5.71 -5.01 5.88
CA LYS A 564 -6.56 -6.20 5.96
C LYS A 564 -7.25 -6.20 7.33
N ASN A 565 -8.57 -6.28 7.33
CA ASN A 565 -9.37 -6.40 8.54
C ASN A 565 -10.13 -7.72 8.51
N TYR A 566 -10.25 -8.33 9.68
CA TYR A 566 -11.10 -9.49 9.96
C TYR A 566 -12.38 -9.02 10.65
N TYR A 567 -13.49 -9.64 10.28
CA TYR A 567 -14.81 -9.40 10.82
C TYR A 567 -15.49 -10.74 11.19
N ASP A 568 -16.15 -10.78 12.34
CA ASP A 568 -17.13 -11.80 12.75
C ASP A 568 -18.44 -11.07 13.04
N ALA A 569 -19.53 -11.42 12.34
CA ALA A 569 -20.82 -10.75 12.49
C ALA A 569 -22.00 -11.69 12.28
N MET A 570 -23.14 -11.33 12.86
CA MET A 570 -24.44 -11.89 12.52
C MET A 570 -25.09 -11.02 11.44
N VAL A 571 -25.46 -11.63 10.31
CA VAL A 571 -26.03 -10.93 9.16
C VAL A 571 -27.42 -11.48 8.87
N ASN A 572 -28.44 -10.62 8.93
CA ASN A 572 -29.81 -10.97 8.54
C ASN A 572 -30.08 -10.52 7.12
N VAL A 573 -30.59 -11.44 6.30
CA VAL A 573 -30.85 -11.25 4.88
C VAL A 573 -32.29 -11.62 4.57
N GLU A 574 -33.00 -10.75 3.86
CA GLU A 574 -34.41 -10.94 3.48
C GLU A 574 -34.61 -10.74 1.98
N ALA A 575 -35.61 -11.42 1.42
CA ALA A 575 -36.05 -11.27 0.05
C ALA A 575 -37.06 -10.13 -0.07
N ILE A 576 -36.64 -9.01 -0.66
CA ILE A 576 -37.44 -7.79 -0.82
C ILE A 576 -37.54 -7.47 -2.32
N ASP A 577 -38.76 -7.36 -2.83
CA ASP A 577 -39.05 -7.12 -4.25
C ASP A 577 -38.33 -8.11 -5.21
N GLY A 578 -38.18 -9.37 -4.77
CA GLY A 578 -37.52 -10.42 -5.54
C GLY A 578 -35.98 -10.40 -5.50
N ASN A 579 -35.38 -9.57 -4.65
CA ASN A 579 -33.94 -9.45 -4.48
C ASN A 579 -33.54 -9.66 -3.02
N TRP A 580 -32.39 -10.28 -2.78
CA TRP A 580 -31.83 -10.40 -1.44
C TRP A 580 -31.26 -9.06 -0.98
N LYS A 581 -31.54 -8.68 0.27
CA LYS A 581 -30.98 -7.49 0.93
C LYS A 581 -30.62 -7.80 2.37
N ILE A 582 -29.55 -7.17 2.86
CA ILE A 582 -29.18 -7.16 4.27
C ILE A 582 -30.11 -6.21 5.02
N THR A 583 -30.81 -6.71 6.02
CA THR A 583 -31.73 -5.92 6.87
C THR A 583 -31.14 -5.60 8.24
N SER A 584 -30.19 -6.42 8.72
CA SER A 584 -29.47 -6.18 9.97
C SER A 584 -28.05 -6.77 9.91
N LEU A 585 -27.09 -6.10 10.53
CA LEU A 585 -25.72 -6.56 10.70
C LEU A 585 -25.25 -6.24 12.11
N GLU A 586 -25.00 -7.28 12.91
CA GLU A 586 -24.48 -7.15 14.28
C GLU A 586 -23.03 -7.63 14.32
N LEU A 587 -22.10 -6.69 14.55
CA LEU A 587 -20.67 -6.98 14.59
C LEU A 587 -20.29 -7.60 15.95
N LEU A 588 -19.74 -8.82 15.93
CA LEU A 588 -19.28 -9.55 17.11
C LEU A 588 -17.79 -9.29 17.39
N GLU A 589 -16.97 -9.26 16.34
CA GLU A 589 -15.52 -8.99 16.44
C GLU A 589 -15.02 -8.23 15.21
N GLU A 590 -14.14 -7.24 15.43
CA GLU A 590 -13.32 -6.61 14.39
C GLU A 590 -11.85 -6.63 14.83
N LYS A 591 -10.98 -7.13 13.95
CA LYS A 591 -9.54 -7.20 14.22
C LYS A 591 -8.72 -6.76 13.01
N ARG A 592 -7.78 -5.84 13.21
CA ARG A 592 -6.79 -5.50 12.18
C ARG A 592 -5.76 -6.61 12.06
N LEU A 593 -5.56 -7.10 10.83
CA LEU A 593 -4.55 -8.08 10.49
C LEU A 593 -3.36 -7.40 9.79
N ASP A 594 -2.17 -8.00 9.91
CA ASP A 594 -1.03 -7.63 9.07
C ASP A 594 -1.28 -8.18 7.66
N PRO A 595 -1.42 -7.32 6.62
CA PRO A 595 -1.67 -7.76 5.25
C PRO A 595 -0.50 -8.59 4.67
N TYR A 596 0.68 -8.55 5.29
CA TYR A 596 1.88 -9.26 4.85
C TYR A 596 2.25 -10.47 5.73
N ALA A 597 1.45 -10.77 6.75
CA ALA A 597 1.67 -11.97 7.56
C ALA A 597 1.57 -13.21 6.68
N LYS A 598 2.59 -14.07 6.73
CA LYS A 598 2.52 -15.40 6.10
C LYS A 598 1.48 -16.22 6.85
N PRO A 599 0.67 -17.06 6.15
CA PRO A 599 -0.25 -17.96 6.81
C PRO A 599 0.53 -18.84 7.79
N ASP A 600 0.08 -18.87 9.04
CA ASP A 600 0.71 -19.65 10.09
C ASP A 600 0.52 -21.14 9.78
N THR A 601 1.56 -21.80 9.27
CA THR A 601 1.51 -23.23 8.92
C THR A 601 1.47 -24.15 10.15
N SER A 602 1.29 -23.61 11.37
CA SER A 602 1.32 -24.38 12.61
C SER A 602 -0.03 -24.96 13.04
N GLU A 603 -1.17 -24.54 12.48
CA GLU A 603 -2.50 -25.02 12.93
C GLU A 603 -3.00 -26.32 12.30
N ASN A 604 -2.28 -26.93 11.35
CA ASN A 604 -2.66 -28.25 10.77
C ASN A 604 -1.96 -29.45 11.44
N LYS A 605 -1.62 -29.33 12.73
CA LYS A 605 -1.21 -30.47 13.56
C LYS A 605 -2.02 -30.51 14.85
N THR A 606 -3.25 -30.99 14.74
CA THR A 606 -3.90 -31.74 15.83
C THR A 606 -4.71 -32.88 15.24
#